data_AF-A0AAJ1JX30-F1
#
_entry.id   AF-A0AAJ1JX30-F1
#
_cell.length_a   1.000
_cell.length_b   1.000
_cell.length_c   1.000
_cell.angle_alpha   90.00
_cell.angle_beta   90.00
_cell.angle_gamma   90.00
#
_symmetry.space_group_name_H-M   'P 1'
#
loop_
_entity.id
_entity.type
_entity.pdbx_description
1 polymer ?
#
loop_
_entity_poly.entity_id
_entity_poly.type
_entity_poly.pdbx_seq_one_letter_code
_entity_poly.pdbx_strand_id
1 'polypeptide(L)'
;MDFINTEAFNFFWKVIATIGMVGLCYGLIKSAAASLKRTGKWTSVLDEIGVGILLIFVYIIIMQNPASTIFNFLVTPIVFLWNLALAFFRQLGFPL
;
A
#
# COMPACT_ATOMS: atom_id res chain seq x y z
N MET A 1 18.27 -0.73 20.58
CA MET A 1 18.48 -0.52 19.13
C MET A 1 17.11 -0.61 18.47
N ASP A 2 16.70 0.40 17.69
CA ASP A 2 15.43 0.34 16.95
C ASP A 2 15.51 -0.74 15.88
N PHE A 3 14.83 -1.87 16.13
CA PHE A 3 14.81 -3.03 15.24
C PHE A 3 14.43 -2.65 13.79
N ILE A 4 13.51 -1.70 13.64
CA ILE A 4 12.99 -1.19 12.35
C ILE A 4 14.07 -0.44 11.54
N ASN A 5 15.07 0.13 12.19
CA ASN A 5 16.12 0.91 11.52
C ASN A 5 17.38 0.07 11.21
N THR A 6 17.37 -1.24 11.51
CA THR A 6 18.50 -2.12 11.19
C THR A 6 18.61 -2.38 9.69
N GLU A 7 19.84 -2.58 9.19
CA GLU A 7 20.08 -2.92 7.78
C GLU A 7 19.37 -4.22 7.38
N ALA A 8 19.38 -5.22 8.27
CA ALA A 8 18.69 -6.48 8.06
C ALA A 8 17.17 -6.28 7.91
N PHE A 9 16.53 -5.49 8.77
CA PHE A 9 15.10 -5.22 8.66
C PHE A 9 14.76 -4.46 7.37
N ASN A 10 15.56 -3.46 6.99
CA ASN A 10 15.38 -2.74 5.73
C ASN A 10 15.53 -3.67 4.51
N PHE A 11 16.45 -4.64 4.55
CA PHE A 11 16.58 -5.66 3.51
C PHE A 11 15.32 -6.53 3.42
N PHE A 12 14.86 -7.10 4.54
CA PHE A 12 13.65 -7.92 4.56
C PHE A 12 12.40 -7.15 4.11
N TRP A 13 12.27 -5.88 4.52
CA TRP A 13 11.21 -4.99 4.07
C TRP A 13 11.18 -4.86 2.55
N LYS A 14 12.34 -4.58 1.93
CA LYS A 14 12.47 -4.47 0.47
C LYS A 14 12.13 -5.78 -0.24
N VAL A 15 12.55 -6.92 0.31
CA VAL A 15 12.20 -8.25 -0.24
C VAL A 15 10.69 -8.46 -0.21
N ILE A 16 10.04 -8.22 0.93
CA ILE A 16 8.60 -8.38 1.08
C ILE A 16 7.84 -7.44 0.15
N ALA A 17 8.25 -6.16 0.07
CA ALA A 17 7.66 -5.19 -0.84
C ALA A 17 7.78 -5.62 -2.32
N THR A 18 8.93 -6.17 -2.71
CA THR A 18 9.16 -6.69 -4.08
C THR A 18 8.26 -7.89 -4.38
N ILE A 19 8.13 -8.83 -3.44
CA ILE A 19 7.25 -10.00 -3.61
C ILE A 19 5.80 -9.55 -3.75
N GLY A 20 5.35 -8.62 -2.91
CA GLY A 20 4.01 -8.02 -3.00
C GLY A 20 3.77 -7.34 -4.36
N MET A 21 4.76 -6.58 -4.84
CA MET A 21 4.71 -5.93 -6.14
C MET A 21 4.55 -6.92 -7.30
N VAL A 22 5.35 -8.00 -7.31
CA VAL A 22 5.23 -9.06 -8.33
C VAL A 22 3.85 -9.72 -8.29
N GLY A 23 3.34 -10.00 -7.09
CA GLY A 23 2.00 -10.57 -6.89
C GLY A 23 0.89 -9.67 -7.43
N LEU A 24 0.97 -8.35 -7.18
CA LEU A 24 0.01 -7.38 -7.68
C LEU A 24 0.08 -7.25 -9.22
N CYS A 25 1.28 -7.18 -9.81
CA CYS A 25 1.45 -7.21 -11.27
C CYS A 25 0.83 -8.45 -11.91
N TYR A 26 1.07 -9.63 -11.32
CA TYR A 26 0.47 -10.87 -11.80
C TYR A 26 -1.07 -10.82 -11.71
N GLY A 27 -1.60 -10.26 -10.63
CA GLY A 27 -3.04 -10.00 -10.45
C GLY A 27 -3.62 -9.11 -11.55
N LEU A 28 -2.95 -8.00 -11.87
CA LEU A 28 -3.38 -7.07 -12.94
C LEU A 28 -3.40 -7.75 -14.31
N ILE A 29 -2.38 -8.54 -14.64
CA ILE A 29 -2.33 -9.29 -15.91
C ILE A 29 -3.52 -10.25 -16.00
N LYS A 30 -3.81 -10.99 -14.92
CA LYS A 30 -4.93 -11.93 -14.87
C LYS A 30 -6.28 -11.19 -14.98
N SER A 31 -6.40 -10.04 -14.32
CA SER A 31 -7.59 -9.17 -14.40
C SER A 31 -7.82 -8.67 -15.82
N ALA A 32 -6.79 -8.11 -16.46
CA ALA A 32 -6.84 -7.62 -17.84
C ALA A 32 -7.22 -8.73 -18.83
N ALA A 33 -6.62 -9.91 -18.71
CA ALA A 33 -6.93 -11.06 -19.57
C ALA A 33 -8.39 -11.53 -19.40
N ALA A 34 -8.88 -11.61 -18.16
CA ALA A 34 -10.27 -11.98 -17.88
C ALA A 34 -11.26 -10.94 -18.41
N SER A 35 -10.96 -9.64 -18.23
CA SER A 35 -11.79 -8.54 -18.72
C SER A 35 -11.86 -8.50 -20.24
N LEU A 36 -10.71 -8.69 -20.91
CA LEU A 36 -10.63 -8.76 -22.37
C LEU A 36 -11.41 -9.97 -22.90
N LYS A 37 -11.28 -11.15 -22.28
CA LYS A 37 -12.03 -12.35 -22.67
C LYS A 37 -13.56 -12.15 -22.53
N ARG A 38 -14.00 -11.43 -21.51
CA ARG A 38 -15.43 -11.19 -21.25
C ARG A 38 -16.04 -10.13 -22.16
N THR A 39 -15.30 -9.07 -22.45
CA THR A 39 -15.87 -7.86 -23.10
C THR A 39 -15.40 -7.64 -24.52
N GLY A 40 -14.24 -8.19 -24.91
CA GLY A 40 -13.56 -7.89 -26.17
C GLY A 40 -13.06 -6.44 -26.29
N LYS A 41 -13.17 -5.62 -25.24
CA LYS A 41 -12.81 -4.21 -25.27
C LYS A 41 -11.36 -3.98 -24.84
N TRP A 42 -10.56 -3.43 -25.74
CA TRP A 42 -9.18 -3.01 -25.47
C TRP A 42 -9.09 -1.87 -24.44
N THR A 43 -10.14 -1.07 -24.30
CA THR A 43 -10.20 -0.01 -23.29
C THR A 43 -10.04 -0.54 -21.86
N SER A 44 -10.51 -1.76 -21.59
CA SER A 44 -10.36 -2.40 -20.28
C SER A 44 -8.93 -2.87 -20.00
N VAL A 45 -8.13 -3.12 -21.05
CA VAL A 45 -6.70 -3.42 -20.90
C VAL A 45 -5.92 -2.13 -20.63
N LEU A 46 -6.29 -1.04 -21.28
CA LEU A 46 -5.67 0.28 -21.05
C LEU A 46 -5.89 0.80 -19.64
N ASP A 47 -7.07 0.54 -19.05
CA ASP A 47 -7.36 0.87 -17.65
C ASP A 47 -6.37 0.16 -16.70
N GLU A 48 -6.19 -1.15 -16.90
CA GLU A 48 -5.25 -1.94 -16.09
C GLU A 48 -3.78 -1.55 -16.30
N ILE A 49 -3.41 -1.08 -17.49
CA ILE A 49 -2.08 -0.50 -17.73
C ILE A 49 -1.91 0.78 -16.90
N GLY A 50 -2.93 1.64 -16.85
CA GLY A 50 -2.94 2.84 -16.01
C GLY A 50 -2.74 2.50 -14.52
N VAL A 51 -3.46 1.50 -14.02
CA VAL A 51 -3.29 0.99 -12.65
C VAL A 51 -1.89 0.42 -12.43
N GLY A 52 -1.34 -0.32 -13.41
CA GLY A 52 0.02 -0.85 -13.36
C GLY A 52 1.10 0.24 -13.28
N ILE A 53 0.94 1.33 -14.04
CA ILE A 53 1.85 2.49 -13.98
C ILE A 53 1.80 3.13 -12.58
N LEU A 54 0.60 3.38 -12.04
CA LEU A 54 0.44 3.92 -10.69
C LEU A 54 1.11 3.02 -9.65
N LEU A 55 0.93 1.72 -9.78
CA LEU A 55 1.51 0.73 -8.88
C LEU A 55 3.05 0.77 -8.90
N ILE A 56 3.66 0.93 -10.08
CA ILE A 56 5.12 1.11 -10.22
C ILE A 56 5.59 2.39 -9.51
N PHE A 57 4.87 3.50 -9.67
CA PHE A 57 5.21 4.75 -8.96
C PHE A 57 5.19 4.56 -7.44
N VAL A 58 4.14 3.93 -6.91
CA VAL A 58 4.03 3.63 -5.47
C VAL A 58 5.19 2.74 -5.01
N TYR A 59 5.53 1.72 -5.80
CA TYR A 59 6.64 0.82 -5.50
C TYR A 59 7.99 1.56 -5.45
N ILE A 60 8.26 2.46 -6.42
CA ILE A 60 9.47 3.27 -6.43
C ILE A 60 9.56 4.12 -5.14
N ILE A 61 8.46 4.76 -4.74
CA ILE A 61 8.42 5.54 -3.49
C ILE A 61 8.74 4.65 -2.28
N ILE A 62 8.17 3.45 -2.20
CA ILE A 62 8.46 2.51 -1.10
C ILE A 62 9.94 2.11 -1.09
N MET A 63 10.55 1.87 -2.25
CA MET A 63 11.94 1.41 -2.36
C MET A 63 12.98 2.50 -2.10
N GLN A 64 12.63 3.76 -2.37
CA GLN A 64 13.48 4.93 -2.13
C GLN A 64 13.49 5.38 -0.67
N ASN A 65 12.52 4.95 0.13
CA ASN A 65 12.37 5.38 1.52
C ASN A 65 12.74 4.27 2.51
N PRO A 66 13.23 4.62 3.71
CA PRO A 66 13.40 3.68 4.80
C PRO A 66 12.07 3.06 5.23
N ALA A 67 12.11 1.81 5.74
CA ALA A 67 10.90 1.12 6.19
C ALA A 67 10.14 1.91 7.28
N SER A 68 10.85 2.56 8.19
CA SER A 68 10.28 3.42 9.23
C SER A 68 9.49 4.60 8.67
N THR A 69 9.91 5.18 7.54
CA THR A 69 9.21 6.31 6.90
C THR A 69 7.86 5.87 6.36
N ILE A 70 7.83 4.74 5.64
CA ILE A 70 6.58 4.18 5.09
C ILE A 70 5.65 3.73 6.23
N PHE A 71 6.20 3.06 7.24
CA PHE A 71 5.42 2.61 8.39
C PHE A 71 4.78 3.79 9.14
N ASN A 72 5.56 4.84 9.42
CA ASN A 72 5.05 6.03 10.09
C ASN A 72 3.98 6.73 9.24
N PHE A 73 4.19 6.86 7.94
CA PHE A 73 3.18 7.41 7.03
C PHE A 73 1.84 6.66 7.10
N LEU A 74 1.86 5.33 7.23
CA LEU A 74 0.65 4.51 7.36
C LEU A 74 -0.01 4.63 8.75
N VAL A 75 0.80 4.68 9.81
CA VAL A 75 0.31 4.73 11.19
C VAL A 75 -0.25 6.10 11.56
N THR A 76 0.35 7.19 11.09
CA THR A 76 -0.08 8.56 11.39
C THR A 76 -1.59 8.81 11.15
N PRO A 77 -2.17 8.53 9.98
CA PRO A 77 -3.59 8.77 9.75
C PRO A 77 -4.48 7.86 10.61
N ILE A 78 -4.07 6.62 10.89
CA ILE A 78 -4.81 5.68 11.74
C ILE A 78 -4.87 6.22 13.17
N VAL A 79 -3.72 6.65 13.71
CA VAL A 79 -3.64 7.25 15.05
C VAL A 79 -4.42 8.55 15.11
N PHE A 80 -4.38 9.37 14.06
CA PHE A 80 -5.20 10.58 13.97
C PHE A 80 -6.71 10.27 14.06
N LEU A 81 -7.20 9.33 13.26
CA LEU A 81 -8.61 8.91 13.28
C LEU A 81 -9.01 8.30 14.62
N TRP A 82 -8.12 7.51 15.21
CA TRP A 82 -8.33 6.94 16.54
C TRP A 82 -8.46 8.02 17.61
N ASN A 83 -7.55 9.00 17.62
CA ASN A 83 -7.60 10.12 18.55
C ASN A 83 -8.85 10.97 18.36
N LEU A 84 -9.32 11.15 17.12
CA LEU A 84 -10.56 11.85 16.83
C LEU A 84 -11.77 11.09 17.40
N ALA A 85 -11.80 9.77 17.28
CA ALA A 85 -12.83 8.94 17.89
C ALA A 85 -12.80 9.03 19.42
N LEU A 86 -11.63 8.92 20.04
CA LEU A 86 -11.49 9.07 21.50
C LEU A 86 -11.95 10.45 21.99
N ALA A 87 -11.60 11.52 21.27
CA ALA A 87 -12.03 12.88 21.59
C ALA A 87 -13.56 13.02 21.52
N PHE A 88 -14.19 12.41 20.51
CA PHE A 88 -15.65 12.39 20.38
C PHE A 88 -16.32 11.67 21.55
N PHE A 89 -15.85 10.48 21.92
CA PHE A 89 -16.40 9.74 23.05
C PHE A 89 -16.20 10.46 24.39
N ARG A 90 -15.06 11.14 24.58
CA ARG A 90 -14.84 11.99 25.77
C ARG A 90 -15.84 13.14 25.83
N GLN A 91 -16.19 13.76 24.70
CA GLN A 91 -17.24 14.79 24.67
C GLN A 91 -18.63 14.23 25.03
N LEU A 92 -18.89 12.96 24.75
CA LEU A 92 -20.13 12.26 25.14
C LEU A 92 -20.14 11.81 26.61
N GLY A 93 -19.07 12.08 27.38
CA GLY A 93 -18.99 11.75 28.80
C GLY A 93 -18.54 10.32 29.10
N PHE A 94 -18.04 9.57 28.12
CA PHE A 94 -17.45 8.26 28.37
C PHE A 94 -16.04 8.42 29.00
N PRO A 95 -15.73 7.72 30.10
CA PRO A 95 -14.39 7.70 30.67
C PRO A 95 -13.50 6.78 29.81
N LEU A 96 -12.84 7.36 28.80
CA LEU A 96 -11.84 6.72 27.94
C LEU A 96 -10.44 7.27 28.16
#